data_AF-A0A1C6HVU8-F1
#
_entry.id   AF-A0A1C6HVU8-F1
#
_cell.length_a   1.000
_cell.length_b   1.000
_cell.length_c   1.000
_cell.angle_alpha   90.00
_cell.angle_beta   90.00
_cell.angle_gamma   90.00
#
_symmetry.space_group_name_H-M   'P 1'
#
loop_
_entity.id
_entity.type
_entity.pdbx_description
1 polymer ?
#
loop_
_entity_poly.entity_id
_entity_poly.type
_entity_poly.pdbx_seq_one_letter_code
_entity_poly.pdbx_strand_id
1 'polypeptide(L)'
;MDFVSTDLRIIYTPIDTVNPISLSKFSYYSIPGLYTLLGSGSMEASSILATHTSPALSNQGRGVIIGIIDTGIDYTNPLFRNQDGTTRIISIWDQSLPDDKDNLPDGVPNRYNASGATYGTEYIREQINEALESDNPLTLVPSTDTNGHGTFLAGIAAGGVLPGQNFTGAAPECELIIVKLKPAKQYLRDFYLVSSDTDVS
;
A
#
# COMPACT_ATOMS: atom_id res chain seq x y z
N MET A 1 -11.65 9.38 15.59
CA MET A 1 -11.70 10.66 14.85
C MET A 1 -10.26 10.99 14.64
N ASP A 2 -9.87 11.07 13.37
CA ASP A 2 -8.46 11.05 13.01
C ASP A 2 -8.11 12.42 12.44
N PHE A 3 -6.95 12.92 12.82
CA PHE A 3 -6.47 14.22 12.40
C PHE A 3 -5.49 14.02 11.26
N VAL A 4 -5.73 14.69 10.13
CA VAL A 4 -4.85 14.64 8.96
C VAL A 4 -3.99 15.91 8.89
N SER A 5 -4.56 17.05 9.28
CA SER A 5 -3.86 18.34 9.40
C SER A 5 -4.61 19.26 10.38
N THR A 6 -4.15 20.51 10.52
CA THR A 6 -4.88 21.56 11.27
C THR A 6 -6.30 21.78 10.74
N ASP A 7 -6.52 21.53 9.45
CA ASP A 7 -7.75 21.88 8.74
C ASP A 7 -8.57 20.67 8.28
N LEU A 8 -7.99 19.46 8.31
CA LEU A 8 -8.63 18.24 7.83
C LEU A 8 -8.77 17.20 8.94
N ARG A 9 -10.00 16.68 9.09
CA ARG A 9 -10.35 15.64 10.06
C ARG A 9 -11.20 14.56 9.41
N ILE A 10 -10.96 13.31 9.81
CA ILE A 10 -11.74 12.14 9.39
C ILE A 10 -12.64 11.72 10.56
N ILE A 11 -13.94 11.64 10.28
CA ILE A 11 -14.96 11.22 11.24
C ILE A 11 -15.52 9.87 10.78
N TYR A 12 -15.48 8.88 11.67
CA TYR A 12 -16.11 7.57 11.47
C TYR A 12 -17.47 7.58 12.15
N THR A 13 -18.53 7.25 11.41
CA THR A 13 -19.91 7.17 11.93
C THR A 13 -20.62 5.95 11.36
N PRO A 14 -21.55 5.31 12.10
CA PRO A 14 -22.35 4.21 11.57
C PRO A 14 -23.21 4.65 10.37
N ILE A 15 -23.34 3.80 9.35
CA ILE A 15 -24.04 4.14 8.10
C ILE A 15 -25.52 4.53 8.32
N ASP A 16 -26.16 3.92 9.32
CA ASP A 16 -27.56 4.18 9.65
C ASP A 16 -27.80 5.61 10.14
N THR A 17 -26.76 6.26 10.67
CA THR A 17 -26.84 7.66 11.12
C THR A 17 -26.79 8.66 9.97
N VAL A 18 -26.25 8.26 8.82
CA VAL A 18 -26.05 9.14 7.67
C VAL A 18 -27.06 8.91 6.55
N ASN A 19 -27.68 7.74 6.46
CA ASN A 19 -28.67 7.45 5.41
C ASN A 19 -29.90 8.40 5.43
N PRO A 20 -30.49 8.71 4.25
CA PRO A 20 -29.93 8.48 2.92
C PRO A 20 -28.75 9.42 2.64
N ILE A 21 -27.71 8.93 1.97
CA ILE A 21 -26.59 9.75 1.51
C ILE A 21 -27.01 10.48 0.24
N SER A 22 -27.01 11.82 0.29
CA SER A 22 -27.34 12.67 -0.85
C SER A 22 -26.56 13.98 -0.79
N LEU A 23 -26.34 14.59 -1.96
CA LEU A 23 -25.73 15.92 -2.06
C LEU A 23 -26.61 17.04 -1.46
N SER A 24 -27.88 16.75 -1.17
CA SER A 24 -28.78 17.66 -0.45
C SER A 24 -28.59 17.62 1.07
N LYS A 25 -28.02 16.54 1.62
CA LYS A 25 -27.79 16.35 3.07
C LYS A 25 -26.32 16.49 3.46
N PHE A 26 -25.40 16.17 2.55
CA PHE A 26 -23.96 16.25 2.77
C PHE A 26 -23.29 17.02 1.64
N SER A 27 -22.27 17.82 1.98
CA SER A 27 -21.42 18.41 0.95
C SER A 27 -20.65 17.33 0.21
N TYR A 28 -20.32 17.56 -1.06
CA TYR A 28 -19.54 16.61 -1.86
C TYR A 28 -18.24 16.19 -1.16
N TYR A 29 -17.55 17.14 -0.52
CA TYR A 29 -16.30 16.91 0.24
C TYR A 29 -16.48 16.05 1.50
N SER A 30 -17.72 15.80 1.93
CA SER A 30 -18.02 14.95 3.08
C SER A 30 -18.22 13.49 2.70
N ILE A 31 -18.37 13.19 1.40
CA ILE A 31 -18.49 11.82 0.88
C ILE A 31 -17.11 11.39 0.39
N PRO A 32 -16.54 10.28 0.90
CA PRO A 32 -15.25 9.76 0.42
C PRO A 32 -15.25 9.55 -1.09
N GLY A 33 -14.19 9.97 -1.78
CA GLY A 33 -13.98 9.65 -3.19
C GLY A 33 -13.50 8.21 -3.38
N LEU A 34 -13.72 7.66 -4.58
CA LEU A 34 -13.20 6.35 -4.98
C LEU A 34 -12.04 6.54 -5.97
N TYR A 35 -10.98 5.77 -5.78
CA TYR A 35 -9.83 5.72 -6.67
C TYR A 35 -9.74 4.35 -7.35
N THR A 36 -9.24 4.31 -8.57
CA THR A 36 -9.03 3.06 -9.34
C THR A 36 -7.60 2.99 -9.83
N LEU A 37 -7.17 1.77 -10.17
CA LEU A 37 -5.84 1.52 -10.69
C LEU A 37 -5.67 2.16 -12.07
N LEU A 38 -4.59 2.91 -12.25
CA LEU A 38 -4.25 3.48 -13.55
C LEU A 38 -3.60 2.38 -14.41
N GLY A 39 -4.25 2.01 -15.52
CA GLY A 39 -3.61 1.16 -16.54
C GLY A 39 -3.66 -0.34 -16.26
N SER A 40 -4.69 -0.86 -15.61
CA SER A 40 -4.89 -2.33 -15.44
C SER A 40 -4.77 -3.13 -16.75
N GLY A 41 -5.21 -2.56 -17.89
CA GLY A 41 -5.00 -3.17 -19.22
C GLY A 41 -3.55 -3.19 -19.73
N SER A 42 -2.67 -2.35 -19.18
CA SER A 42 -1.23 -2.33 -19.48
C SER A 42 -0.49 -3.44 -18.74
N MET A 43 -1.00 -3.94 -17.61
CA MET A 43 -0.32 -4.94 -16.77
C MET A 43 -0.24 -6.31 -17.47
N GLU A 44 -1.30 -6.72 -18.19
CA GLU A 44 -1.31 -7.85 -19.13
C GLU A 44 -0.33 -7.67 -20.31
N ALA A 45 -0.17 -6.42 -20.78
CA ALA A 45 0.78 -6.08 -21.85
C ALA A 45 2.24 -5.92 -21.37
N SER A 46 2.45 -5.77 -20.05
CA SER A 46 3.73 -5.45 -19.42
C SER A 46 4.48 -6.67 -18.90
N SER A 47 4.16 -7.88 -19.41
CA SER A 47 5.05 -9.06 -19.30
C SER A 47 6.46 -8.81 -19.86
N ILE A 48 6.71 -7.62 -20.42
CA ILE A 48 7.95 -7.17 -21.03
C ILE A 48 8.15 -5.68 -20.70
N LEU A 49 8.57 -5.34 -19.47
CA LEU A 49 9.35 -4.11 -19.29
C LEU A 49 10.83 -4.49 -19.17
N ALA A 50 11.36 -4.71 -20.37
CA ALA A 50 12.76 -4.89 -20.66
C ALA A 50 13.57 -3.68 -20.13
N THR A 51 14.49 -3.99 -19.23
CA THR A 51 15.86 -3.46 -19.23
C THR A 51 16.00 -1.93 -19.10
N HIS A 52 16.02 -1.44 -17.86
CA HIS A 52 16.77 -0.22 -17.53
C HIS A 52 18.22 -0.59 -17.17
N THR A 53 19.02 -1.00 -18.15
CA THR A 53 20.49 -1.02 -18.00
C THR A 53 21.07 0.31 -18.47
N SER A 54 21.18 1.26 -17.55
CA SER A 54 22.15 2.34 -17.71
C SER A 54 22.95 2.50 -16.43
N PRO A 55 24.22 2.03 -16.38
CA PRO A 55 25.12 2.21 -15.24
C PRO A 55 25.55 3.68 -14.98
N ALA A 56 24.81 4.67 -15.48
CA ALA A 56 25.33 6.01 -15.73
C ALA A 56 24.86 7.12 -14.76
N LEU A 57 24.11 6.79 -13.70
CA LEU A 57 23.98 7.71 -12.57
C LEU A 57 24.53 7.04 -11.33
N SER A 58 25.53 7.67 -10.71
CA SER A 58 26.02 7.37 -9.36
C SER A 58 24.95 7.58 -8.25
N ASN A 59 23.67 7.57 -8.61
CA ASN A 59 22.53 7.89 -7.78
C ASN A 59 21.53 6.72 -7.84
N GLN A 60 21.85 5.63 -7.15
CA GLN A 60 21.02 4.42 -7.06
C GLN A 60 19.86 4.56 -6.04
N GLY A 61 19.62 5.78 -5.53
CA GLY A 61 18.56 6.06 -4.56
C GLY A 61 18.95 5.85 -3.10
N ARG A 62 20.23 5.63 -2.78
CA ARG A 62 20.68 5.50 -1.39
C ARG A 62 20.33 6.76 -0.58
N GLY A 63 19.69 6.57 0.57
CA GLY A 63 19.21 7.67 1.42
C GLY A 63 17.90 8.31 0.96
N VAL A 64 17.27 7.77 -0.08
CA VAL A 64 15.93 8.15 -0.54
C VAL A 64 14.90 7.15 -0.02
N ILE A 65 13.76 7.66 0.40
CA ILE A 65 12.59 6.85 0.75
C ILE A 65 11.54 7.04 -0.34
N ILE A 66 11.02 5.94 -0.88
CA ILE A 66 9.90 5.93 -1.82
C ILE A 66 8.67 5.41 -1.08
N GLY A 67 7.61 6.24 -1.04
CA GLY A 67 6.30 5.85 -0.53
C GLY A 67 5.43 5.30 -1.66
N ILE A 68 4.82 4.14 -1.46
CA ILE A 68 3.89 3.50 -2.41
C ILE A 68 2.54 3.36 -1.73
N ILE A 69 1.52 3.98 -2.32
CA ILE A 69 0.13 3.90 -1.85
C ILE A 69 -0.67 3.23 -2.96
N ASP A 70 -0.93 1.93 -2.82
CA ASP A 70 -1.46 1.09 -3.90
C ASP A 70 -2.13 -0.18 -3.33
N THR A 71 -2.15 -1.28 -4.09
CA THR A 71 -2.72 -2.59 -3.70
C THR A 71 -1.89 -3.35 -2.68
N GLY A 72 -0.72 -2.80 -2.30
CA GLY A 72 0.20 -3.36 -1.32
C GLY A 72 1.53 -3.78 -1.95
N ILE A 73 2.20 -4.74 -1.31
CA ILE A 73 3.44 -5.33 -1.83
C ILE A 73 3.52 -6.82 -1.43
N ASP A 74 4.09 -7.64 -2.30
CA ASP A 74 4.69 -8.91 -1.89
C ASP A 74 6.08 -8.65 -1.28
N TYR A 75 6.11 -8.49 0.05
CA TYR A 75 7.36 -8.23 0.77
C TYR A 75 8.33 -9.41 0.78
N THR A 76 7.85 -10.61 0.42
CA THR A 76 8.71 -11.81 0.36
C THR A 76 9.55 -11.84 -0.90
N ASN A 77 9.22 -11.03 -1.92
CA ASN A 77 9.95 -10.96 -3.16
C ASN A 77 11.41 -10.52 -2.95
N PRO A 78 12.41 -11.26 -3.47
CA PRO A 78 13.82 -10.93 -3.27
C PRO A 78 14.22 -9.59 -3.90
N LEU A 79 13.43 -9.04 -4.83
CA LEU A 79 13.66 -7.70 -5.37
C LEU A 79 13.63 -6.62 -4.29
N PHE A 80 12.93 -6.80 -3.17
CA PHE A 80 12.79 -5.79 -2.11
C PHE A 80 13.71 -6.03 -0.91
N ARG A 81 14.70 -6.90 -1.08
CA ARG A 81 15.68 -7.23 -0.04
C ARG A 81 17.03 -6.57 -0.30
N ASN A 82 17.81 -6.43 0.76
CA ASN A 82 19.23 -6.12 0.76
C ASN A 82 20.05 -7.37 0.42
N GLN A 83 21.34 -7.19 0.15
CA GLN A 83 22.26 -8.29 -0.16
C GLN A 83 22.45 -9.28 1.01
N ASP A 84 22.25 -8.83 2.25
CA ASP A 84 22.30 -9.67 3.45
C ASP A 84 21.00 -10.45 3.70
N GLY A 85 19.98 -10.27 2.85
CA GLY A 85 18.68 -10.92 2.96
C GLY A 85 17.64 -10.15 3.77
N THR A 86 18.02 -9.07 4.46
CA THR A 86 17.06 -8.20 5.18
C THR A 86 16.19 -7.39 4.22
N THR A 87 15.04 -6.92 4.66
CA THR A 87 14.15 -6.10 3.84
C THR A 87 14.64 -4.65 3.68
N ARG A 88 14.34 -4.03 2.53
CA ARG A 88 14.44 -2.57 2.30
C ARG A 88 13.15 -1.81 2.65
N ILE A 89 12.12 -2.54 3.07
CA ILE A 89 10.83 -1.96 3.44
C ILE A 89 10.92 -1.48 4.89
N ILE A 90 10.76 -0.17 5.10
CA ILE A 90 10.73 0.49 6.40
C ILE A 90 9.48 0.06 7.18
N SER A 91 8.32 0.14 6.53
CA SER A 91 7.05 -0.29 7.08
C SER A 91 6.01 -0.58 6.00
N ILE A 92 5.04 -1.40 6.37
CA ILE A 92 3.83 -1.69 5.60
C ILE A 92 2.64 -1.32 6.47
N TRP A 93 1.80 -0.39 6.00
CA TRP A 93 0.49 -0.14 6.58
C TRP A 93 -0.57 -0.81 5.70
N ASP A 94 -1.15 -1.91 6.17
CA ASP A 94 -2.27 -2.58 5.51
C ASP A 94 -3.60 -2.12 6.09
N GLN A 95 -4.31 -1.28 5.33
CA GLN A 95 -5.60 -0.71 5.75
C GLN A 95 -6.75 -1.72 5.73
N SER A 96 -6.54 -2.90 5.14
CA SER A 96 -7.54 -3.98 5.11
C SER A 96 -7.50 -4.86 6.35
N LEU A 97 -6.43 -4.79 7.15
CA LEU A 97 -6.24 -5.61 8.34
C LEU A 97 -6.64 -4.91 9.65
N PRO A 98 -6.97 -5.68 10.70
CA PRO A 98 -7.24 -7.12 10.68
C PRO A 98 -8.50 -7.44 9.89
N ASP A 99 -8.57 -8.65 9.32
CA ASP A 99 -9.77 -9.14 8.64
C ASP A 99 -10.97 -9.24 9.61
N ASP A 100 -10.68 -9.53 10.88
CA ASP A 100 -11.67 -9.52 11.94
C ASP A 100 -12.07 -8.08 12.28
N LYS A 101 -13.26 -7.68 11.82
CA LYS A 101 -13.83 -6.34 12.02
C LYS A 101 -14.30 -6.09 13.45
N ASP A 102 -14.45 -7.14 14.25
CA ASP A 102 -14.81 -7.02 15.67
C ASP A 102 -13.56 -6.81 16.54
N ASN A 103 -12.37 -7.11 16.00
CA ASN A 103 -11.10 -6.78 16.63
C ASN A 103 -10.62 -5.39 16.17
N LEU A 104 -10.58 -4.44 17.10
CA LEU A 104 -10.04 -3.11 16.80
C LEU A 104 -8.51 -3.20 16.74
N PRO A 105 -7.87 -2.90 15.58
CA PRO A 105 -6.42 -2.84 15.52
C PRO A 105 -5.89 -1.71 16.40
N ASP A 106 -4.64 -1.87 16.86
CA ASP A 106 -3.87 -0.77 17.45
C ASP A 106 -3.68 0.40 16.46
N GLY A 107 -3.84 0.14 15.15
CA GLY A 107 -3.73 1.13 14.10
C GLY A 107 -2.28 1.47 13.76
N VAL A 108 -2.06 2.70 13.30
CA VAL A 108 -0.73 3.29 13.11
C VAL A 108 -0.44 4.21 14.31
N PRO A 109 0.64 3.98 15.07
CA PRO A 109 1.00 4.82 16.19
C PRO A 109 1.18 6.30 15.79
N ASN A 110 0.75 7.20 16.68
CA ASN A 110 0.90 8.64 16.49
C ASN A 110 2.35 9.07 16.76
N ARG A 111 3.25 8.86 15.80
CA ARG A 111 4.68 9.19 15.91
C ARG A 111 4.95 10.70 15.87
N TYR A 112 4.11 11.46 15.17
CA TYR A 112 4.11 12.92 15.10
C TYR A 112 2.70 13.44 15.31
N ASN A 113 2.54 14.73 15.61
CA ASN A 113 1.21 15.30 15.76
C ASN A 113 0.38 15.07 14.47
N ALA A 114 -0.80 14.46 14.62
CA ALA A 114 -1.70 14.13 13.51
C ALA A 114 -1.12 13.16 12.46
N SER A 115 -0.30 12.17 12.87
CA SER A 115 0.28 11.18 11.95
C SER A 115 -0.19 9.74 12.18
N GLY A 116 -0.96 9.48 13.23
CA GLY A 116 -1.51 8.15 13.54
C GLY A 116 -2.83 7.89 12.82
N ALA A 117 -3.21 6.62 12.75
CA ALA A 117 -4.50 6.17 12.22
C ALA A 117 -5.11 5.14 13.18
N THR A 118 -6.42 5.18 13.41
CA THR A 118 -7.09 4.21 14.30
C THR A 118 -7.58 2.96 13.57
N TYR A 119 -7.01 2.65 12.39
CA TYR A 119 -7.42 1.54 11.54
C TYR A 119 -6.24 1.02 10.71
N GLY A 120 -6.39 -0.20 10.18
CA GLY A 120 -5.30 -0.89 9.53
C GLY A 120 -4.31 -1.46 10.53
N THR A 121 -3.35 -2.24 10.04
CA THR A 121 -2.23 -2.75 10.83
C THR A 121 -0.93 -2.28 10.21
N GLU A 122 -0.01 -1.76 11.03
CA GLU A 122 1.34 -1.45 10.61
C GLU A 122 2.31 -2.58 10.98
N TYR A 123 3.14 -2.98 10.03
CA TYR A 123 4.27 -3.87 10.25
C TYR A 123 5.56 -3.09 10.01
N ILE A 124 6.43 -3.06 11.01
CA ILE A 124 7.74 -2.39 10.93
C ILE A 124 8.81 -3.35 10.39
N ARG A 125 9.92 -2.77 9.90
CA ARG A 125 11.06 -3.52 9.34
C ARG A 125 11.47 -4.74 10.16
N GLU A 126 11.50 -4.62 11.48
CA GLU A 126 11.91 -5.69 12.40
C GLU A 126 10.95 -6.89 12.30
N GLN A 127 9.64 -6.65 12.29
CA GLN A 127 8.62 -7.70 12.14
C GLN A 127 8.66 -8.31 10.74
N ILE A 128 8.93 -7.49 9.72
CA ILE A 128 9.07 -7.98 8.34
C ILE A 128 10.29 -8.90 8.23
N ASN A 129 11.44 -8.52 8.80
CA ASN A 129 12.62 -9.38 8.82
C ASN A 129 12.38 -10.67 9.60
N GLU A 130 11.73 -10.61 10.75
CA GLU A 130 11.32 -11.81 11.50
C GLU A 130 10.42 -12.73 10.67
N ALA A 131 9.47 -12.15 9.93
CA ALA A 131 8.63 -12.90 9.00
C ALA A 131 9.46 -13.53 7.87
N LEU A 132 10.45 -12.82 7.31
CA LEU A 132 11.32 -13.32 6.24
C LEU A 132 12.25 -14.46 6.67
N GLU A 133 12.53 -14.60 7.97
CA GLU A 133 13.29 -15.71 8.56
C GLU A 133 12.41 -16.94 8.87
N SER A 134 11.09 -16.78 8.86
CA SER A 134 10.12 -17.85 9.14
C SER A 134 9.82 -18.68 7.89
N ASP A 135 9.56 -19.98 8.08
CA ASP A 135 9.01 -20.85 7.03
C ASP A 135 7.60 -20.43 6.59
N ASN A 136 6.89 -19.66 7.43
CA ASN A 136 5.54 -19.17 7.16
C ASN A 136 5.44 -17.65 7.42
N PRO A 137 6.02 -16.79 6.55
CA PRO A 137 6.08 -15.35 6.76
C PRO A 137 4.70 -14.70 7.00
N LEU A 138 3.68 -15.16 6.27
CA LEU A 138 2.33 -14.62 6.32
C LEU A 138 1.60 -14.89 7.66
N THR A 139 2.11 -15.79 8.50
CA THR A 139 1.59 -15.97 9.86
C THR A 139 1.99 -14.82 10.77
N LEU A 140 3.16 -14.21 10.54
CA LEU A 140 3.68 -13.09 11.33
C LEU A 140 3.29 -11.74 10.73
N VAL A 141 3.39 -11.61 9.40
CA VAL A 141 2.99 -10.43 8.65
C VAL A 141 1.97 -10.85 7.58
N PRO A 142 0.66 -10.94 7.92
CA PRO A 142 -0.41 -11.37 7.01
C PRO A 142 -0.80 -10.32 5.95
N SER A 143 0.16 -9.53 5.46
CA SER A 143 -0.03 -8.56 4.37
C SER A 143 0.59 -9.10 3.08
N THR A 144 -0.23 -9.27 2.05
CA THR A 144 0.24 -9.59 0.70
C THR A 144 -0.55 -8.79 -0.33
N ASP A 145 0.07 -8.54 -1.48
CA ASP A 145 -0.54 -7.90 -2.63
C ASP A 145 -1.21 -8.95 -3.52
N THR A 146 -2.52 -9.12 -3.35
CA THR A 146 -3.31 -10.09 -4.11
C THR A 146 -3.63 -9.64 -5.53
N ASN A 147 -3.47 -8.35 -5.85
CA ASN A 147 -3.70 -7.80 -7.18
C ASN A 147 -2.40 -7.78 -8.01
N GLY A 148 -1.27 -7.45 -7.38
CA GLY A 148 0.06 -7.41 -7.98
C GLY A 148 0.47 -6.05 -8.54
N HIS A 149 -0.45 -5.09 -8.67
CA HIS A 149 -0.17 -3.77 -9.22
C HIS A 149 0.85 -2.99 -8.37
N GLY A 150 0.64 -2.94 -7.04
CA GLY A 150 1.56 -2.29 -6.12
C GLY A 150 2.96 -2.93 -6.13
N THR A 151 3.02 -4.26 -6.16
CA THR A 151 4.29 -5.02 -6.27
C THR A 151 5.01 -4.71 -7.58
N PHE A 152 4.28 -4.63 -8.69
CA PHE A 152 4.84 -4.29 -9.99
C PHE A 152 5.41 -2.85 -10.02
N LEU A 153 4.64 -1.87 -9.54
CA LEU A 153 5.11 -0.48 -9.44
C LEU A 153 6.31 -0.34 -8.52
N ALA A 154 6.32 -1.06 -7.38
CA ALA A 154 7.47 -1.11 -6.49
C ALA A 154 8.70 -1.70 -7.19
N GLY A 155 8.52 -2.73 -8.02
CA GLY A 155 9.57 -3.31 -8.84
C GLY A 155 10.18 -2.30 -9.81
N ILE A 156 9.35 -1.55 -10.56
CA ILE A 156 9.83 -0.53 -11.49
C ILE A 156 10.58 0.59 -10.75
N ALA A 157 10.01 1.09 -9.66
CA ALA A 157 10.58 2.21 -8.92
C ALA A 157 11.87 1.83 -8.20
N ALA A 158 11.88 0.67 -7.55
CA ALA A 158 12.86 0.35 -6.51
C ALA A 158 13.39 -1.09 -6.57
N GLY A 159 13.08 -1.89 -7.60
CA GLY A 159 13.52 -3.28 -7.70
C GLY A 159 15.03 -3.45 -7.61
N GLY A 160 15.48 -4.33 -6.72
CA GLY A 160 16.90 -4.65 -6.54
C GLY A 160 17.47 -5.43 -7.73
N VAL A 161 18.77 -5.71 -7.67
CA VAL A 161 19.47 -6.50 -8.69
C VAL A 161 19.51 -7.97 -8.26
N LEU A 162 19.02 -8.87 -9.13
CA LEU A 162 19.09 -10.32 -8.88
C LEU A 162 20.15 -10.99 -9.78
N PRO A 163 20.96 -11.92 -9.23
CA PRO A 163 21.92 -12.67 -10.04
C PRO A 163 21.23 -13.40 -11.20
N GLY A 164 21.74 -13.21 -12.42
CA GLY A 164 21.21 -13.87 -13.62
C GLY A 164 19.96 -13.23 -14.22
N GLN A 165 19.46 -12.11 -13.68
CA GLN A 165 18.36 -11.34 -14.26
C GLN A 165 18.84 -9.99 -14.79
N ASN A 166 18.37 -9.61 -15.98
CA ASN A 166 18.64 -8.30 -16.58
C ASN A 166 17.55 -7.28 -16.20
N PHE A 167 17.27 -7.15 -14.90
CA PHE A 167 16.27 -6.25 -14.37
C PHE A 167 16.80 -5.49 -13.15
N THR A 168 16.49 -4.20 -13.09
CA THR A 168 16.67 -3.34 -11.93
C THR A 168 15.67 -2.19 -12.02
N GLY A 169 15.16 -1.76 -10.87
CA GLY A 169 14.32 -0.58 -10.77
C GLY A 169 15.12 0.71 -10.93
N ALA A 170 14.42 1.84 -10.94
CA ALA A 170 15.04 3.16 -11.10
C ALA A 170 15.95 3.54 -9.90
N ALA A 171 15.60 3.11 -8.68
CA ALA A 171 16.29 3.42 -7.43
C ALA A 171 16.51 2.15 -6.59
N PRO A 172 17.41 1.23 -6.99
CA PRO A 172 17.56 -0.09 -6.37
C PRO A 172 18.13 -0.08 -4.94
N GLU A 173 18.73 1.03 -4.51
CA GLU A 173 19.26 1.21 -3.14
C GLU A 173 18.38 2.11 -2.27
N CYS A 174 17.17 2.46 -2.71
CA CYS A 174 16.23 3.20 -1.88
C CYS A 174 15.56 2.31 -0.83
N GLU A 175 14.96 2.96 0.16
CA GLU A 175 14.06 2.32 1.12
C GLU A 175 12.59 2.54 0.72
N LEU A 176 11.71 1.66 1.18
CA LEU A 176 10.29 1.65 0.82
C LEU A 176 9.37 1.86 2.02
N ILE A 177 8.36 2.69 1.88
CA ILE A 177 7.19 2.73 2.79
C ILE A 177 5.97 2.33 1.97
N ILE A 178 5.24 1.32 2.44
CA ILE A 178 4.11 0.75 1.69
C ILE A 178 2.81 1.04 2.44
N VAL A 179 1.80 1.51 1.71
CA VAL A 179 0.43 1.63 2.18
C VAL A 179 -0.45 0.81 1.24
N LYS A 180 -1.02 -0.26 1.76
CA LYS A 180 -2.03 -1.05 1.06
C LYS A 180 -3.40 -0.46 1.36
N LEU A 181 -4.07 0.02 0.33
CA LEU A 181 -5.41 0.59 0.45
C LEU A 181 -6.45 -0.52 0.64
N LYS A 182 -7.43 -0.27 1.50
CA LYS A 182 -8.58 -1.16 1.63
C LYS A 182 -9.50 -1.03 0.41
N PRO A 183 -10.26 -2.08 0.06
CA PRO A 183 -11.28 -1.97 -0.96
C PRO A 183 -12.38 -0.97 -0.58
N ALA A 184 -12.97 -0.34 -1.60
CA ALA A 184 -14.12 0.54 -1.46
C ALA A 184 -15.28 -0.19 -0.76
N LYS A 185 -15.87 0.47 0.24
CA LYS A 185 -17.08 -0.05 0.92
C LYS A 185 -18.26 -0.10 -0.06
N GLN A 186 -19.12 -1.11 0.09
CA GLN A 186 -20.25 -1.34 -0.80
C GLN A 186 -21.14 -0.09 -0.98
N TYR A 187 -21.46 0.63 0.10
CA TYR A 187 -22.29 1.83 -0.01
C TYR A 187 -21.68 2.94 -0.89
N LEU A 188 -20.34 3.03 -0.98
CA LEU A 188 -19.67 3.98 -1.87
C LEU A 188 -19.76 3.51 -3.31
N ARG A 189 -19.58 2.20 -3.55
CA ARG A 189 -19.78 1.60 -4.88
C ARG A 189 -21.20 1.86 -5.38
N ASP A 190 -22.20 1.65 -4.54
CA ASP A 190 -23.61 1.90 -4.87
C ASP A 190 -23.86 3.40 -5.14
N PHE A 191 -23.27 4.29 -4.35
CA PHE A 191 -23.41 5.75 -4.53
C PHE A 191 -22.78 6.25 -5.84
N TYR A 192 -21.59 5.77 -6.19
CA TYR A 192 -20.88 6.14 -7.43
C TYR A 192 -21.24 5.26 -8.64
N LEU A 193 -22.17 4.32 -8.49
CA LEU A 193 -22.60 3.38 -9.53
C LEU A 193 -21.45 2.54 -10.12
N VAL A 194 -20.51 2.12 -9.27
CA VAL A 194 -19.36 1.30 -9.63
C VAL A 194 -19.73 -0.19 -9.58
N SER A 195 -19.39 -0.93 -10.64
CA SER A 195 -19.65 -2.38 -10.72
C SER A 195 -18.85 -3.17 -9.67
N SER A 196 -19.37 -4.32 -9.24
CA SER A 196 -18.77 -5.16 -8.19
C SER A 196 -17.42 -5.77 -8.58
N ASP A 197 -17.18 -5.94 -9.89
CA ASP A 197 -15.96 -6.51 -10.47
C ASP A 197 -14.82 -5.49 -10.67
N THR A 198 -15.09 -4.19 -10.43
CA THR A 198 -14.07 -3.15 -10.59
C THR A 198 -13.23 -3.02 -9.31
N ASP A 199 -11.91 -3.03 -9.45
CA ASP A 199 -10.98 -2.71 -8.35
C ASP A 199 -10.98 -1.20 -8.06
N VAL A 200 -11.47 -0.87 -6.86
CA VAL A 200 -11.55 0.50 -6.35
C VAL A 200 -11.27 0.53 -4.85
N SER A 201 -10.64 1.61 -4.41
CA SER A 201 -10.28 1.93 -3.02
C SER A 201 -10.86 3.24 -2.56
#